data_AF-A0A7V0Z9Q9-F1
#
_entry.id   AF-A0A7V0Z9Q9-F1
#
_cell.length_a   1.000
_cell.length_b   1.000
_cell.length_c   1.000
_cell.angle_alpha   90.00
_cell.angle_beta   90.00
_cell.angle_gamma   90.00
#
_symmetry.space_group_name_H-M   'P 1'
#
loop_
_entity.id
_entity.type
_entity.pdbx_description
1 polymer ?
#
loop_
_entity_poly.entity_id
_entity_poly.type
_entity_poly.pdbx_seq_one_letter_code
_entity_poly.pdbx_strand_id
1 'polypeptide(L)'
;MNRINKAIRSCAVVTLGCVLVLVGCNVRPKTPKIEGSSGPIEVLEVNPGDADEVAAVTAVETARGRYHATLVELAEYYNSIGDVQKGVWASRELKNLEKAQEFAWGGITTPPPPSTQPTGEEPKETLLIENVVDARTEYCKVVDQLAEYYEKKGEDFKAYVIHTMQARFHPEETFLYLLRVELPPKSLEPVEIIPKANELYDRAVKLYREGSTLPAIADYPKQRRALRMFLRLVRQYPSSTRIALAAFYIGEIYKEYFREHYLAVLWYDRALTWDPYVPKPVRFQMAVQYDFNLEDKPKALELYKASLKFEPFYSDNVRYAKQRIDELEYRLKYRKSPNQEAPVEAPKQEELRQEAPVETPKQEEPAEGL
;
A
#
# COMPACT_ATOMS: atom_id res chain seq x y z
N MET A 1 -63.84 13.70 -40.06
CA MET A 1 -63.56 13.60 -38.61
C MET A 1 -62.65 12.41 -38.40
N ASN A 2 -61.38 12.63 -38.06
CA ASN A 2 -60.54 11.78 -37.20
C ASN A 2 -59.10 12.32 -37.25
N ARG A 3 -58.72 12.93 -36.13
CA ARG A 3 -57.43 13.57 -35.89
C ARG A 3 -56.81 12.85 -34.68
N ILE A 4 -55.49 12.60 -34.79
CA ILE A 4 -54.50 12.74 -33.71
C ILE A 4 -54.43 11.62 -32.65
N ASN A 5 -53.41 10.75 -32.73
CA ASN A 5 -52.25 10.76 -31.82
C ASN A 5 -51.31 9.56 -32.06
N LYS A 6 -50.13 9.84 -32.62
CA LYS A 6 -49.02 8.90 -32.78
C LYS A 6 -48.02 9.18 -31.66
N ALA A 7 -48.11 8.45 -30.55
CA ALA A 7 -47.19 8.58 -29.43
C ALA A 7 -45.89 7.82 -29.73
N ILE A 8 -44.85 8.57 -30.10
CA ILE A 8 -43.48 8.08 -30.27
C ILE A 8 -42.90 7.82 -28.87
N ARG A 9 -42.71 6.55 -28.51
CA ARG A 9 -41.95 6.14 -27.32
C ARG A 9 -40.47 6.17 -27.66
N SER A 10 -39.80 7.25 -27.28
CA SER A 10 -38.33 7.34 -27.31
C SER A 10 -37.76 6.50 -26.18
N CYS A 11 -37.23 5.32 -26.49
CA CYS A 11 -36.34 4.58 -25.60
C CYS A 11 -35.00 5.32 -25.51
N ALA A 12 -34.83 6.13 -24.47
CA ALA A 12 -33.53 6.68 -24.10
C ALA A 12 -32.68 5.56 -23.52
N VAL A 13 -31.82 4.96 -24.35
CA VAL A 13 -30.73 4.09 -23.91
C VAL A 13 -29.72 4.98 -23.20
N VAL A 14 -29.76 5.01 -21.87
CA VAL A 14 -28.72 5.63 -21.05
C VAL A 14 -27.54 4.67 -21.07
N THR A 15 -26.63 4.88 -22.00
CA THR A 15 -25.32 4.23 -22.04
C THR A 15 -24.53 4.75 -20.85
N LEU A 16 -24.62 4.03 -19.73
CA LEU A 16 -23.80 4.24 -18.55
C LEU A 16 -22.35 3.93 -18.95
N GLY A 17 -21.63 4.97 -19.36
CA GLY A 17 -20.20 4.90 -19.62
C GLY A 17 -19.50 4.51 -18.32
N CYS A 18 -19.20 3.22 -18.17
CA CYS A 18 -18.23 2.73 -17.21
C CYS A 18 -16.87 3.37 -17.55
N VAL A 19 -16.63 4.54 -16.97
CA VAL A 19 -15.29 5.09 -16.83
C VAL A 19 -14.53 4.07 -15.99
N LEU A 20 -13.72 3.24 -16.66
CA LEU A 20 -12.69 2.45 -16.04
C LEU A 20 -11.75 3.43 -15.34
N VAL A 21 -12.04 3.71 -14.07
CA VAL A 21 -11.15 4.42 -13.17
C VAL A 21 -9.89 3.57 -13.11
N LEU A 22 -8.88 3.99 -13.87
CA LEU A 22 -7.54 3.42 -13.88
C LEU A 22 -7.01 3.54 -12.45
N VAL A 23 -7.23 2.45 -11.73
CA VAL A 23 -6.73 2.14 -10.39
C VAL A 23 -5.33 2.70 -10.26
N GLY A 24 -5.17 3.68 -9.35
CA GLY A 24 -3.91 4.16 -8.77
C GLY A 24 -2.64 3.71 -9.46
N CYS A 25 -2.51 4.04 -10.75
CA CYS A 25 -1.39 3.53 -11.52
C CYS A 25 -0.17 4.10 -10.85
N ASN A 26 0.75 3.22 -10.47
CA ASN A 26 2.13 3.59 -10.24
C ASN A 26 2.59 4.24 -11.56
N VAL A 27 2.31 5.55 -11.73
CA VAL A 27 2.54 6.28 -12.98
C VAL A 27 4.04 6.30 -13.09
N ARG A 28 4.55 5.33 -13.85
CA ARG A 28 5.97 5.14 -14.04
C ARG A 28 6.54 6.49 -14.46
N PRO A 29 7.68 6.92 -13.89
CA PRO A 29 8.39 8.03 -14.49
C PRO A 29 8.57 7.68 -15.97
N LYS A 30 8.17 8.60 -16.85
CA LYS A 30 8.14 8.34 -18.29
C LYS A 30 9.55 7.96 -18.71
N THR A 31 9.69 6.80 -19.37
CA THR A 31 10.98 6.38 -19.91
C THR A 31 11.55 7.53 -20.74
N PRO A 32 12.78 7.97 -20.48
CA PRO A 32 13.42 9.01 -21.25
C PRO A 32 13.37 8.68 -22.73
N LYS A 33 13.03 9.67 -23.56
CA LYS A 33 13.04 9.54 -25.02
C LYS A 33 14.17 10.41 -25.56
N ILE A 34 14.91 9.86 -26.52
CA ILE A 34 15.87 10.63 -27.31
C ILE A 34 15.06 11.52 -28.26
N GLU A 35 15.42 12.79 -28.36
CA GLU A 35 14.79 13.71 -29.31
C GLU A 35 14.94 13.16 -30.75
N GLY A 36 13.82 12.95 -31.43
CA GLY A 36 13.78 12.33 -32.77
C GLY A 36 13.70 10.80 -32.79
N SER A 37 13.79 10.10 -31.66
CA SER A 37 13.50 8.67 -31.56
C SER A 37 12.02 8.42 -31.26
N SER A 38 11.42 7.44 -31.94
CA SER A 38 10.04 7.01 -31.67
C SER A 38 9.93 6.10 -30.43
N GLY A 39 11.05 5.58 -29.92
CA GLY A 39 11.09 4.54 -28.90
C GLY A 39 11.77 4.94 -27.57
N PRO A 40 11.64 4.08 -26.54
CA PRO A 40 12.47 4.17 -25.34
C PRO A 40 13.95 3.94 -25.69
N ILE A 41 14.86 4.38 -24.81
CA ILE A 41 16.30 4.09 -24.94
C ILE A 41 16.51 2.59 -24.71
N GLU A 42 17.07 1.90 -25.69
CA GLU A 42 17.43 0.48 -25.56
C GLU A 42 18.88 0.30 -25.09
N VAL A 43 19.77 1.22 -25.46
CA VAL A 43 21.20 1.17 -25.11
C VAL A 43 21.66 2.54 -24.64
N LEU A 44 22.34 2.57 -23.49
CA LEU A 44 23.05 3.74 -22.98
C LEU A 44 24.55 3.51 -23.12
N GLU A 45 25.17 4.20 -24.09
CA GLU A 45 26.58 4.02 -24.44
C GLU A 45 27.51 4.53 -23.33
N VAL A 46 28.43 3.67 -22.89
CA VAL A 46 29.52 4.02 -21.97
C VAL A 46 30.76 4.33 -22.78
N ASN A 47 31.47 5.43 -22.48
CA ASN A 47 32.71 5.75 -23.18
C ASN A 47 33.84 4.81 -22.72
N PRO A 48 34.34 3.87 -23.55
CA PRO A 48 35.38 2.95 -23.13
C PRO A 48 36.73 3.64 -22.88
N GLY A 49 36.91 4.87 -23.38
CA GLY A 49 38.09 5.69 -23.12
C GLY A 49 38.05 6.44 -21.78
N ASP A 50 36.91 6.48 -21.10
CA ASP A 50 36.76 7.11 -19.78
C ASP A 50 36.74 6.02 -18.71
N ALA A 51 37.91 5.73 -18.13
CA ALA A 51 38.07 4.67 -17.13
C ALA A 51 37.20 4.90 -15.88
N ASP A 52 36.92 6.16 -15.53
CA ASP A 52 36.08 6.49 -14.39
C ASP A 52 34.60 6.19 -14.68
N GLU A 53 34.12 6.47 -15.90
CA GLU A 53 32.76 6.10 -16.33
C GLU A 53 32.59 4.58 -16.32
N VAL A 54 33.55 3.84 -16.92
CA VAL A 54 33.53 2.38 -16.95
C VAL A 54 33.50 1.80 -15.54
N ALA A 55 34.31 2.34 -14.63
CA ALA A 55 34.34 1.90 -13.22
C ALA A 55 33.01 2.18 -12.50
N ALA A 56 32.43 3.37 -12.69
CA ALA A 56 31.16 3.75 -12.07
C ALA A 56 30.00 2.88 -12.56
N VAL A 57 29.89 2.65 -13.87
CA VAL A 57 28.86 1.77 -14.44
C VAL A 57 29.05 0.32 -13.99
N THR A 58 30.29 -0.17 -13.95
CA THR A 58 30.60 -1.52 -13.43
C THR A 58 30.19 -1.66 -11.97
N ALA A 59 30.37 -0.62 -11.14
CA ALA A 59 29.93 -0.63 -9.75
C ALA A 59 28.39 -0.72 -9.64
N VAL A 60 27.65 0.01 -10.49
CA VAL A 60 26.18 -0.08 -10.56
C VAL A 60 25.72 -1.49 -10.92
N GLU A 61 26.27 -2.10 -11.97
CA GLU A 61 25.89 -3.46 -12.39
C GLU A 61 26.26 -4.52 -11.34
N THR A 62 27.42 -4.37 -10.69
CA THR A 62 27.85 -5.27 -9.61
C THR A 62 26.89 -5.19 -8.43
N ALA A 63 26.54 -3.98 -7.98
CA ALA A 63 25.61 -3.78 -6.87
C ALA A 63 24.19 -4.24 -7.23
N ARG A 64 23.74 -4.01 -8.48
CA ARG A 64 22.46 -4.52 -9.00
C ARG A 64 22.42 -6.04 -9.00
N GLY A 65 23.49 -6.70 -9.47
CA GLY A 65 23.61 -8.15 -9.47
C GLY A 65 23.56 -8.75 -8.06
N ARG A 66 24.27 -8.12 -7.10
CA ARG A 66 24.19 -8.47 -5.68
C ARG A 66 22.77 -8.31 -5.14
N TYR A 67 22.14 -7.18 -5.41
CA TYR A 67 20.79 -6.91 -4.92
C TYR A 67 19.77 -7.92 -5.46
N HIS A 68 19.82 -8.18 -6.76
CA HIS A 68 19.02 -9.21 -7.41
C HIS A 68 19.22 -10.59 -6.77
N ALA A 69 20.47 -11.03 -6.58
CA ALA A 69 20.77 -12.33 -5.99
C ALA A 69 20.18 -12.48 -4.57
N THR A 70 20.35 -11.46 -3.72
CA THR A 70 19.78 -11.47 -2.36
C THR A 70 18.25 -11.48 -2.34
N LEU A 71 17.59 -10.84 -3.31
CA LEU A 71 16.13 -10.86 -3.45
C LEU A 71 15.62 -12.24 -3.90
N VAL A 72 16.33 -12.90 -4.80
CA VAL A 72 16.01 -14.27 -5.23
C VAL A 72 16.11 -15.22 -4.03
N GLU A 73 17.22 -15.17 -3.30
CA GLU A 73 17.43 -16.00 -2.11
C GLU A 73 16.33 -15.77 -1.05
N LEU A 74 15.98 -14.50 -0.79
CA LEU A 74 14.90 -14.15 0.14
C LEU A 74 13.53 -14.67 -0.34
N ALA A 75 13.23 -14.56 -1.64
CA ALA A 75 11.98 -15.06 -2.21
C ALA A 75 11.88 -16.59 -2.11
N GLU A 76 12.96 -17.30 -2.42
CA GLU A 76 13.06 -18.75 -2.28
C GLU A 76 12.88 -19.21 -0.83
N TYR A 77 13.51 -18.52 0.11
CA TYR A 77 13.33 -18.77 1.55
C TYR A 77 11.87 -18.64 1.98
N TYR A 78 11.18 -17.57 1.60
CA TYR A 78 9.76 -17.41 1.97
C TYR A 78 8.86 -18.46 1.32
N ASN A 79 9.15 -18.83 0.08
CA ASN A 79 8.42 -19.91 -0.59
C ASN A 79 8.64 -21.26 0.10
N SER A 80 9.86 -21.54 0.58
CA SER A 80 10.19 -22.82 1.22
C SER A 80 9.51 -23.00 2.58
N ILE A 81 9.34 -21.91 3.35
CA ILE A 81 8.62 -21.94 4.64
C ILE A 81 7.11 -21.74 4.51
N GLY A 82 6.60 -21.54 3.29
CA GLY A 82 5.18 -21.32 3.00
C GLY A 82 4.66 -19.92 3.37
N ASP A 83 5.53 -18.93 3.58
CA ASP A 83 5.15 -17.53 3.81
C ASP A 83 4.86 -16.83 2.47
N VAL A 84 3.73 -17.19 1.86
CA VAL A 84 3.32 -16.74 0.51
C VAL A 84 3.29 -15.22 0.41
N GLN A 85 2.87 -14.52 1.47
CA GLN A 85 2.74 -13.06 1.44
C GLN A 85 4.11 -12.39 1.32
N LYS A 86 5.08 -12.80 2.14
CA LYS A 86 6.44 -12.25 2.05
C LYS A 86 7.14 -12.68 0.75
N GLY A 87 6.89 -13.90 0.26
CA GLY A 87 7.37 -14.36 -1.04
C GLY A 87 6.88 -13.48 -2.20
N VAL A 88 5.58 -13.13 -2.20
CA VAL A 88 5.00 -12.19 -3.18
C VAL A 88 5.69 -10.83 -3.13
N TRP A 89 6.05 -10.33 -1.95
CA TRP A 89 6.75 -9.05 -1.87
C TRP A 89 8.18 -9.11 -2.38
N ALA A 90 8.96 -10.12 -1.98
CA ALA A 90 10.31 -10.29 -2.50
C ALA A 90 10.29 -10.36 -4.04
N SER A 91 9.30 -11.06 -4.61
CA SER A 91 9.08 -11.11 -6.06
C SER A 91 8.66 -9.77 -6.67
N ARG A 92 7.86 -8.95 -5.97
CA ARG A 92 7.50 -7.60 -6.43
C ARG A 92 8.72 -6.67 -6.45
N GLU A 93 9.58 -6.72 -5.43
CA GLU A 93 10.82 -5.93 -5.42
C GLU A 93 11.78 -6.39 -6.50
N LEU A 94 11.94 -7.70 -6.70
CA LEU A 94 12.75 -8.25 -7.78
C LEU A 94 12.27 -7.71 -9.14
N LYS A 95 10.97 -7.78 -9.39
CA LYS A 95 10.35 -7.23 -10.61
C LYS A 95 10.49 -5.71 -10.72
N ASN A 96 10.52 -4.98 -9.60
CA ASN A 96 10.79 -3.55 -9.59
C ASN A 96 12.24 -3.26 -9.99
N LEU A 97 13.19 -4.03 -9.44
CA LEU A 97 14.61 -3.95 -9.77
C LEU A 97 14.88 -4.25 -11.25
N GLU A 98 14.29 -5.32 -11.78
CA GLU A 98 14.40 -5.67 -13.20
C GLU A 98 13.89 -4.54 -14.10
N LYS A 99 12.77 -3.94 -13.74
CA LYS A 99 12.13 -2.88 -14.52
C LYS A 99 12.72 -1.50 -14.31
N ALA A 100 13.61 -1.31 -13.34
CA ALA A 100 14.15 0.01 -13.08
C ALA A 100 15.16 0.45 -14.14
N GLN A 101 15.85 -0.52 -14.73
CA GLN A 101 16.78 -0.32 -15.83
C GLN A 101 16.17 -0.93 -17.10
N GLU A 102 15.52 -0.07 -17.90
CA GLU A 102 14.86 -0.45 -19.16
C GLU A 102 15.81 -0.41 -20.38
N PHE A 103 17.11 -0.23 -20.14
CA PHE A 103 18.16 -0.12 -21.16
C PHE A 103 19.34 -1.07 -20.83
N ALA A 104 20.13 -1.40 -21.85
CA ALA A 104 21.40 -2.09 -21.71
C ALA A 104 22.57 -1.08 -21.73
N TRP A 105 23.68 -1.42 -21.09
CA TRP A 105 24.91 -0.64 -21.23
C TRP A 105 25.63 -1.00 -22.52
N GLY A 106 25.97 0.01 -23.32
CA GLY A 106 26.82 -0.15 -24.50
C GLY A 106 28.30 -0.02 -24.12
N GLY A 107 29.18 -0.77 -24.79
CA GLY A 107 30.63 -0.61 -24.64
C GLY A 107 31.28 -1.27 -23.41
N ILE A 108 30.50 -1.91 -22.52
CA ILE A 108 31.02 -2.66 -21.37
C ILE A 108 30.45 -4.08 -21.32
N THR A 109 31.22 -5.00 -20.73
CA THR A 109 30.72 -6.34 -20.41
C THR A 109 30.11 -6.31 -19.02
N THR A 110 28.84 -6.66 -18.88
CA THR A 110 28.18 -6.76 -17.58
C THR A 110 28.87 -7.84 -16.75
N PRO A 111 29.28 -7.56 -15.49
CA PRO A 111 29.83 -8.57 -14.62
C PRO A 111 28.81 -9.70 -14.44
N PRO A 112 29.24 -10.98 -14.40
CA PRO A 112 28.32 -12.06 -14.07
C PRO A 112 27.72 -11.81 -12.69
N PRO A 113 26.44 -12.18 -12.47
CA PRO A 113 25.83 -12.04 -11.16
C PRO A 113 26.66 -12.82 -10.13
N PRO A 114 26.80 -12.29 -8.90
CA PRO A 114 27.53 -13.00 -7.85
C PRO A 114 26.89 -14.36 -7.62
N SER A 115 27.71 -15.42 -7.64
CA SER A 115 27.24 -16.77 -7.34
C SER A 115 26.91 -16.84 -5.85
N THR A 116 25.63 -17.01 -5.53
CA THR A 116 25.17 -17.36 -4.19
C THR A 116 25.44 -18.84 -3.99
N GLN A 117 26.61 -19.19 -3.44
CA GLN A 117 26.83 -20.55 -2.98
C GLN A 117 26.01 -20.79 -1.71
N PRO A 118 25.20 -21.86 -1.65
CA PRO A 118 24.48 -22.21 -0.45
C PRO A 118 25.50 -22.49 0.66
N THR A 119 25.45 -21.73 1.76
CA THR A 119 26.39 -21.82 2.87
C THR A 119 26.26 -23.11 3.71
N GLY A 120 25.47 -24.10 3.27
CA GLY A 120 25.24 -25.37 3.98
C GLY A 120 24.42 -25.25 5.27
N GLU A 121 24.42 -24.07 5.90
CA GLU A 121 23.57 -23.71 7.02
C GLU A 121 22.28 -23.05 6.50
N GLU A 122 21.12 -23.46 7.03
CA GLU A 122 19.84 -22.81 6.71
C GLU A 122 19.89 -21.34 7.13
N PRO A 123 19.74 -20.39 6.20
CA PRO A 123 19.84 -18.98 6.52
C PRO A 123 18.67 -18.56 7.42
N LYS A 124 18.98 -17.81 8.48
CA LYS A 124 17.96 -17.18 9.32
C LYS A 124 17.30 -16.04 8.55
N GLU A 125 15.96 -15.95 8.58
CA GLU A 125 15.18 -14.86 7.93
C GLU A 125 15.80 -13.47 8.16
N THR A 126 16.20 -13.18 9.41
CA THR A 126 16.82 -11.90 9.77
C THR A 126 18.06 -11.59 8.93
N LEU A 127 18.95 -12.56 8.73
CA LEU A 127 20.19 -12.38 7.97
C LEU A 127 19.89 -12.12 6.48
N LEU A 128 18.91 -12.84 5.92
CA LEU A 128 18.49 -12.62 4.53
C LEU A 128 17.92 -11.20 4.34
N ILE A 129 17.08 -10.74 5.26
CA ILE A 129 16.53 -9.38 5.24
C ILE A 129 17.65 -8.34 5.33
N GLU A 130 18.61 -8.53 6.26
CA GLU A 130 19.77 -7.64 6.40
C GLU A 130 20.59 -7.58 5.11
N ASN A 131 20.87 -8.73 4.49
CA ASN A 131 21.57 -8.80 3.21
C ASN A 131 20.83 -8.04 2.09
N VAL A 132 19.50 -8.16 2.02
CA VAL A 132 18.68 -7.43 1.02
C VAL A 132 18.73 -5.92 1.29
N VAL A 133 18.62 -5.49 2.55
CA VAL A 133 18.67 -4.07 2.94
C VAL A 133 20.04 -3.46 2.61
N ASP A 134 21.12 -4.17 2.92
CA ASP A 134 22.48 -3.74 2.64
C ASP A 134 22.73 -3.65 1.14
N ALA A 135 22.35 -4.68 0.37
CA ALA A 135 22.52 -4.69 -1.08
C ALA A 135 21.68 -3.59 -1.76
N ARG A 136 20.45 -3.34 -1.29
CA ARG A 136 19.63 -2.22 -1.76
C ARG A 136 20.30 -0.88 -1.49
N THR A 137 20.83 -0.69 -0.28
CA THR A 137 21.48 0.55 0.15
C THR A 137 22.74 0.81 -0.68
N GLU A 138 23.56 -0.22 -0.89
CA GLU A 138 24.72 -0.17 -1.76
C GLU A 138 24.33 0.19 -3.19
N TYR A 139 23.33 -0.48 -3.76
CA TYR A 139 22.84 -0.20 -5.11
C TYR A 139 22.35 1.26 -5.26
N CYS A 140 21.48 1.75 -4.37
CA CYS A 140 21.04 3.15 -4.43
C CYS A 140 22.23 4.11 -4.38
N LYS A 141 23.18 3.88 -3.46
CA LYS A 141 24.37 4.72 -3.31
C LYS A 141 25.22 4.79 -4.58
N VAL A 142 25.50 3.66 -5.24
CA VAL A 142 26.35 3.67 -6.45
C VAL A 142 25.61 4.28 -7.65
N VAL A 143 24.29 4.16 -7.69
CA VAL A 143 23.46 4.84 -8.69
C VAL A 143 23.51 6.37 -8.49
N ASP A 144 23.44 6.84 -7.23
CA ASP A 144 23.64 8.27 -6.87
C ASP A 144 24.99 8.79 -7.33
N GLN A 145 26.05 8.02 -7.08
CA GLN A 145 27.40 8.37 -7.52
C GLN A 145 27.51 8.45 -9.05
N LEU A 146 26.85 7.57 -9.79
CA LEU A 146 26.85 7.60 -11.26
C LEU A 146 26.06 8.80 -11.81
N ALA A 147 24.92 9.15 -11.20
CA ALA A 147 24.17 10.34 -11.58
C ALA A 147 25.02 11.61 -11.38
N GLU A 148 25.64 11.75 -10.19
CA GLU A 148 26.54 12.87 -9.90
C GLU A 148 27.75 12.92 -10.84
N TYR A 149 28.29 11.77 -11.25
CA TYR A 149 29.38 11.69 -12.21
C TYR A 149 28.97 12.30 -13.56
N TYR A 150 27.79 11.92 -14.08
CA TYR A 150 27.28 12.45 -15.35
C TYR A 150 26.98 13.94 -15.27
N GLU A 151 26.40 14.42 -14.17
CA GLU A 151 26.18 15.86 -13.95
C GLU A 151 27.49 16.65 -13.96
N LYS A 152 28.53 16.17 -13.27
CA LYS A 152 29.85 16.82 -13.23
C LYS A 152 30.51 16.88 -14.61
N LYS A 153 30.22 15.94 -15.50
CA LYS A 153 30.74 15.87 -16.87
C LYS A 153 29.88 16.66 -17.87
N GLY A 154 28.73 17.19 -17.47
CA GLY A 154 27.77 17.86 -18.36
C GLY A 154 26.99 16.90 -19.27
N GLU A 155 26.92 15.63 -18.89
CA GLU A 155 26.19 14.57 -19.62
C GLU A 155 24.72 14.52 -19.15
N ASP A 156 24.00 15.64 -19.30
CA ASP A 156 22.68 15.88 -18.71
C ASP A 156 21.65 14.78 -19.05
N PHE A 157 21.69 14.27 -20.28
CA PHE A 157 20.80 13.21 -20.72
C PHE A 157 21.07 11.89 -19.97
N LYS A 158 22.34 11.50 -19.82
CA LYS A 158 22.70 10.30 -19.07
C LYS A 158 22.31 10.46 -17.61
N ALA A 159 22.62 11.60 -17.00
CA ALA A 159 22.19 11.92 -15.64
C ALA A 159 20.66 11.79 -15.47
N TYR A 160 19.86 12.35 -16.38
CA TYR A 160 18.41 12.23 -16.36
C TYR A 160 17.91 10.78 -16.45
N VAL A 161 18.56 9.94 -17.26
CA VAL A 161 18.26 8.49 -17.33
C VAL A 161 18.53 7.82 -15.99
N ILE A 162 19.65 8.13 -15.33
CA ILE A 162 20.00 7.58 -14.02
C ILE A 162 19.03 8.06 -12.94
N HIS A 163 18.66 9.34 -12.92
CA HIS A 163 17.63 9.88 -12.02
C HIS A 163 16.27 9.17 -12.18
N THR A 164 15.90 8.82 -13.42
CA THR A 164 14.67 8.07 -13.68
C THR A 164 14.74 6.64 -13.11
N MET A 165 15.91 6.01 -13.16
CA MET A 165 16.17 4.71 -12.53
C MET A 165 16.09 4.84 -11.00
N GLN A 166 16.71 5.87 -10.41
CA GLN A 166 16.69 6.13 -8.96
C GLN A 166 15.29 6.35 -8.41
N ALA A 167 14.47 7.14 -9.10
CA ALA A 167 13.13 7.52 -8.65
C ALA A 167 12.31 6.30 -8.21
N ARG A 168 12.47 5.15 -8.88
CA ARG A 168 11.80 3.89 -8.56
C ARG A 168 12.19 3.26 -7.22
N PHE A 169 13.37 3.59 -6.71
CA PHE A 169 13.91 3.13 -5.42
C PHE A 169 13.82 4.17 -4.31
N HIS A 170 13.35 5.38 -4.61
CA HIS A 170 13.06 6.33 -3.56
C HIS A 170 11.96 5.76 -2.66
N PRO A 171 12.08 5.86 -1.32
CA PRO A 171 11.03 5.41 -0.39
C PRO A 171 9.65 6.03 -0.70
N GLU A 172 9.63 7.16 -1.38
CA GLU A 172 8.43 7.81 -1.90
C GLU A 172 7.91 7.27 -3.24
N GLU A 173 8.43 6.20 -3.81
CA GLU A 173 7.82 5.52 -4.96
C GLU A 173 7.84 4.00 -4.81
N THR A 174 8.80 3.47 -4.05
CA THR A 174 8.93 2.03 -3.78
C THR A 174 7.95 1.56 -2.72
N PHE A 175 7.40 0.37 -2.95
CA PHE A 175 6.62 -0.35 -1.96
C PHE A 175 7.53 -0.74 -0.79
N LEU A 176 7.19 -0.31 0.42
CA LEU A 176 8.02 -0.44 1.62
C LEU A 176 7.87 -1.83 2.25
N TYR A 177 8.21 -2.90 1.52
CA TYR A 177 7.98 -4.31 1.92
C TYR A 177 9.05 -4.94 2.81
N LEU A 178 10.14 -4.24 3.13
CA LEU A 178 11.12 -4.73 4.12
C LEU A 178 10.60 -4.41 5.52
N LEU A 179 9.54 -5.13 5.91
CA LEU A 179 8.66 -4.84 7.04
C LEU A 179 9.31 -4.76 8.42
N ARG A 180 10.54 -5.25 8.60
CA ARG A 180 11.24 -5.10 9.89
C ARG A 180 11.96 -3.77 10.06
N VAL A 181 12.40 -3.13 8.98
CA VAL A 181 13.14 -1.86 9.08
C VAL A 181 12.21 -0.69 9.38
N GLU A 182 10.95 -0.75 8.94
CA GLU A 182 10.01 0.34 9.14
C GLU A 182 9.02 0.17 10.29
N LEU A 183 8.64 -1.06 10.65
CA LEU A 183 7.72 -1.26 11.77
C LEU A 183 8.49 -1.07 13.07
N PRO A 184 8.19 -0.02 13.84
CA PRO A 184 8.87 0.21 15.10
C PRO A 184 8.53 -0.94 16.06
N PRO A 185 9.37 -1.16 17.09
CA PRO A 185 9.17 -2.26 18.00
C PRO A 185 7.82 -2.12 18.73
N LYS A 186 7.23 -3.26 19.09
CA LYS A 186 6.01 -3.30 19.92
C LYS A 186 6.23 -2.67 21.30
N SER A 187 7.47 -2.60 21.76
CA SER A 187 7.88 -2.11 23.08
C SER A 187 7.94 -0.58 23.21
N LEU A 188 7.47 0.19 22.22
CA LEU A 188 7.37 1.64 22.39
C LEU A 188 6.24 2.00 23.36
N GLU A 189 6.48 2.99 24.20
CA GLU A 189 5.55 3.44 25.26
C GLU A 189 5.15 4.91 25.01
N PRO A 190 4.03 5.17 24.32
CA PRO A 190 3.63 6.53 23.94
C PRO A 190 2.90 7.27 25.06
N VAL A 191 3.65 7.69 26.08
CA VAL A 191 3.08 8.32 27.29
C VAL A 191 3.19 9.85 27.31
N GLU A 192 3.99 10.45 26.42
CA GLU A 192 4.32 11.87 26.47
C GLU A 192 3.45 12.71 25.51
N ILE A 193 3.05 13.90 25.96
CA ILE A 193 2.43 14.91 25.09
C ILE A 193 3.54 15.84 24.59
N ILE A 194 3.94 15.66 23.33
CA ILE A 194 5.02 16.44 22.70
C ILE A 194 4.42 17.45 21.71
N PRO A 195 4.50 18.77 21.97
CA PRO A 195 3.89 19.77 21.09
C PRO A 195 4.33 19.69 19.62
N LYS A 196 5.62 19.51 19.36
CA LYS A 196 6.15 19.35 18.00
C LYS A 196 5.61 18.10 17.29
N ALA A 197 5.37 17.01 18.04
CA ALA A 197 4.77 15.80 17.49
C ALA A 197 3.29 16.03 17.15
N ASN A 198 2.56 16.78 17.98
CA ASN A 198 1.18 17.19 17.68
C ASN A 198 1.10 18.03 16.40
N GLU A 199 1.96 19.03 16.24
CA GLU A 199 2.00 19.84 15.01
C GLU A 199 2.33 19.01 13.76
N LEU A 200 3.25 18.05 13.89
CA LEU A 200 3.58 17.14 12.79
C LEU A 200 2.39 16.24 12.43
N TYR A 201 1.71 15.70 13.44
CA TYR A 201 0.50 14.90 13.29
C TYR A 201 -0.63 15.69 12.62
N ASP A 202 -0.91 16.90 13.08
CA ASP A 202 -2.02 17.72 12.59
C ASP A 202 -1.80 18.09 11.11
N ARG A 203 -0.55 18.41 10.72
CA ARG A 203 -0.20 18.63 9.31
C ARG A 203 -0.35 17.36 8.46
N ALA A 204 0.04 16.20 8.99
CA ALA A 204 -0.11 14.92 8.30
C ALA A 204 -1.60 14.57 8.08
N VAL A 205 -2.44 14.74 9.11
CA VAL A 205 -3.90 14.55 9.03
C VAL A 205 -4.53 15.52 8.04
N LYS A 206 -4.09 16.78 8.01
CA LYS A 206 -4.55 17.76 7.02
C LYS A 206 -4.28 17.28 5.59
N LEU A 207 -3.04 16.86 5.29
CA LEU A 207 -2.68 16.31 3.97
C LEU A 207 -3.46 15.05 3.62
N TYR A 208 -3.63 14.14 4.58
CA TYR A 208 -4.45 12.93 4.40
C TYR A 208 -5.86 13.31 3.98
N ARG A 209 -6.54 14.19 4.73
CA ARG A 209 -7.91 14.64 4.43
C ARG A 209 -8.00 15.33 3.07
N GLU A 210 -7.06 16.22 2.76
CA GLU A 210 -7.00 16.92 1.47
C GLU A 210 -6.73 16.00 0.28
N GLY A 211 -6.15 14.82 0.51
CA GLY A 211 -5.99 13.79 -0.51
C GLY A 211 -7.11 12.75 -0.55
N SER A 212 -8.05 12.78 0.40
CA SER A 212 -9.16 11.82 0.55
C SER A 212 -10.50 12.38 0.05
N THR A 213 -10.47 13.38 -0.84
CA THR A 213 -11.63 14.23 -1.16
C THR A 213 -12.83 13.48 -1.75
N LEU A 214 -12.64 12.38 -2.51
CA LEU A 214 -13.71 11.49 -2.97
C LEU A 214 -13.20 10.04 -3.22
N PRO A 215 -14.05 9.01 -3.01
CA PRO A 215 -13.79 7.68 -3.57
C PRO A 215 -13.57 7.79 -5.08
N ALA A 216 -12.49 7.20 -5.60
CA ALA A 216 -12.01 7.27 -6.99
C ALA A 216 -11.21 8.52 -7.45
N ILE A 217 -11.15 9.60 -6.66
CA ILE A 217 -10.35 10.81 -7.01
C ILE A 217 -9.35 11.11 -5.88
N ALA A 218 -8.56 10.09 -5.52
CA ALA A 218 -7.52 10.24 -4.51
C ALA A 218 -6.33 11.03 -5.06
N ASP A 219 -5.83 12.01 -4.29
CA ASP A 219 -4.56 12.68 -4.57
C ASP A 219 -3.41 11.84 -3.97
N TYR A 220 -2.92 10.89 -4.76
CA TYR A 220 -1.83 9.99 -4.38
C TYR A 220 -0.57 10.72 -3.87
N PRO A 221 -0.07 11.78 -4.55
CA PRO A 221 1.02 12.59 -4.03
C PRO A 221 0.76 13.13 -2.62
N LYS A 222 -0.44 13.66 -2.33
CA LYS A 222 -0.78 14.13 -0.97
C LYS A 222 -0.84 12.99 0.04
N GLN A 223 -1.46 11.87 -0.30
CA GLN A 223 -1.51 10.69 0.58
C GLN A 223 -0.11 10.20 0.94
N ARG A 224 0.78 10.20 -0.03
CA ARG A 224 2.17 9.82 0.21
C ARG A 224 2.94 10.81 1.07
N ARG A 225 2.71 12.12 0.89
CA ARG A 225 3.26 13.15 1.80
C ARG A 225 2.74 12.95 3.23
N ALA A 226 1.45 12.67 3.40
CA ALA A 226 0.87 12.35 4.70
C ALA A 226 1.54 11.12 5.33
N LEU A 227 1.67 10.02 4.57
CA LEU A 227 2.35 8.80 5.02
C LEU A 227 3.77 9.09 5.54
N ARG A 228 4.58 9.84 4.77
CA ARG A 228 5.94 10.21 5.19
C ARG A 228 5.95 11.00 6.49
N MET A 229 5.00 11.92 6.68
CA MET A 229 4.91 12.70 7.91
C MET A 229 4.51 11.85 9.11
N PHE A 230 3.59 10.90 8.94
CA PHE A 230 3.26 9.94 9.99
C PHE A 230 4.44 9.03 10.32
N LEU A 231 5.12 8.45 9.33
CA LEU A 231 6.32 7.63 9.55
C LEU A 231 7.43 8.43 10.26
N ARG A 232 7.65 9.69 9.85
CA ARG A 232 8.59 10.60 10.51
C ARG A 232 8.21 10.86 11.95
N LEU A 233 6.92 11.06 12.24
CA LEU A 233 6.42 11.27 13.59
C LEU A 233 6.80 10.09 14.48
N VAL A 234 6.55 8.87 14.02
CA VAL A 234 6.81 7.67 14.82
C VAL A 234 8.32 7.46 15.05
N ARG A 235 9.15 7.74 14.03
CA ARG A 235 10.62 7.65 14.14
C ARG A 235 11.22 8.71 15.07
N GLN A 236 10.77 9.96 14.95
CA GLN A 236 11.37 11.10 15.67
C GLN A 236 10.80 11.30 17.08
N TYR A 237 9.57 10.86 17.34
CA TYR A 237 8.88 11.05 18.61
C TYR A 237 8.25 9.73 19.10
N PRO A 238 9.05 8.69 19.37
CA PRO A 238 8.55 7.36 19.73
C PRO A 238 7.83 7.31 21.10
N SER A 239 8.00 8.31 21.96
CA SER A 239 7.27 8.45 23.23
C SER A 239 5.98 9.26 23.12
N SER A 240 5.67 9.82 21.94
CA SER A 240 4.49 10.68 21.75
C SER A 240 3.19 9.89 21.78
N THR A 241 2.20 10.37 22.56
CA THR A 241 0.81 9.89 22.55
C THR A 241 0.15 9.89 21.17
N ARG A 242 0.74 10.57 20.17
CA ARG A 242 0.25 10.58 18.78
C ARG A 242 0.66 9.38 17.93
N ILE A 243 1.65 8.57 18.32
CA ILE A 243 2.14 7.50 17.44
C ILE A 243 1.08 6.42 17.17
N ALA A 244 0.20 6.13 18.12
CA ALA A 244 -0.87 5.13 17.94
C ALA A 244 -1.92 5.61 16.92
N LEU A 245 -2.30 6.88 17.00
CA LEU A 245 -3.16 7.51 16.00
C LEU A 245 -2.48 7.61 14.63
N ALA A 246 -1.19 7.95 14.59
CA ALA A 246 -0.42 7.96 13.36
C ALA A 246 -0.37 6.56 12.72
N ALA A 247 -0.15 5.51 13.51
CA ALA A 247 -0.18 4.12 13.06
C ALA A 247 -1.52 3.74 12.43
N PHE A 248 -2.64 4.16 13.02
CA PHE A 248 -3.95 3.98 12.39
C PHE A 248 -4.02 4.63 11.01
N TYR A 249 -3.63 5.89 10.87
CA TYR A 249 -3.67 6.58 9.58
C TYR A 249 -2.69 6.02 8.55
N ILE A 250 -1.52 5.54 8.99
CA ILE A 250 -0.60 4.80 8.14
C ILE A 250 -1.30 3.54 7.58
N GLY A 251 -1.99 2.79 8.44
CA GLY A 251 -2.77 1.63 8.03
C GLY A 251 -3.88 1.97 7.03
N GLU A 252 -4.62 3.05 7.27
CA GLU A 252 -5.65 3.53 6.34
C GLU A 252 -5.05 3.90 4.98
N ILE A 253 -3.89 4.55 4.96
CA ILE A 253 -3.22 4.91 3.70
C ILE A 253 -2.76 3.67 2.93
N TYR A 254 -2.15 2.70 3.61
CA TYR A 254 -1.75 1.44 2.97
C TYR A 254 -2.95 0.66 2.44
N LYS A 255 -4.04 0.60 3.20
CA LYS A 255 -5.29 -0.05 2.81
C LYS A 255 -5.90 0.60 1.57
N GLU A 256 -6.18 1.90 1.63
CA GLU A 256 -7.02 2.57 0.63
C GLU A 256 -6.25 2.94 -0.65
N TYR A 257 -5.00 3.41 -0.50
CA TYR A 257 -4.27 3.98 -1.64
C TYR A 257 -3.25 3.01 -2.20
N PHE A 258 -2.56 2.24 -1.37
CA PHE A 258 -1.50 1.33 -1.84
C PHE A 258 -1.96 -0.12 -1.98
N ARG A 259 -3.16 -0.47 -1.49
CA ARG A 259 -3.69 -1.85 -1.47
C ARG A 259 -2.74 -2.84 -0.79
N GLU A 260 -1.98 -2.36 0.19
CA GLU A 260 -1.07 -3.17 0.99
C GLU A 260 -1.78 -3.64 2.26
N HIS A 261 -2.77 -4.53 2.08
CA HIS A 261 -3.70 -4.95 3.12
C HIS A 261 -3.02 -5.59 4.34
N TYR A 262 -1.98 -6.39 4.11
CA TYR A 262 -1.21 -6.99 5.20
C TYR A 262 -0.44 -5.93 6.02
N LEU A 263 0.19 -4.98 5.34
CA LEU A 263 0.91 -3.90 6.01
C LEU A 263 -0.03 -2.98 6.78
N ALA A 264 -1.22 -2.73 6.24
CA ALA A 264 -2.28 -2.03 6.95
C ALA A 264 -2.61 -2.72 8.28
N VAL A 265 -2.80 -4.04 8.26
CA VAL A 265 -3.07 -4.84 9.46
C VAL A 265 -1.93 -4.78 10.48
N LEU A 266 -0.66 -4.80 10.05
CA LEU A 266 0.46 -4.67 10.98
C LEU A 266 0.53 -3.29 11.65
N TRP A 267 0.22 -2.22 10.91
CA TRP A 267 0.14 -0.89 11.48
C TRP A 267 -1.07 -0.73 12.41
N TYR A 268 -2.20 -1.36 12.11
CA TYR A 268 -3.32 -1.45 13.04
C TYR A 268 -2.97 -2.21 14.32
N ASP A 269 -2.24 -3.33 14.22
CA ASP A 269 -1.71 -4.07 15.37
C ASP A 269 -0.77 -3.19 16.21
N ARG A 270 0.07 -2.36 15.58
CA ARG A 270 0.88 -1.35 16.29
C ARG A 270 0.03 -0.31 16.99
N ALA A 271 -1.00 0.23 16.32
CA ALA A 271 -1.92 1.18 16.93
C ALA A 271 -2.56 0.61 18.21
N LEU A 272 -3.05 -0.65 18.15
CA LEU A 272 -3.64 -1.33 19.30
C LEU A 272 -2.64 -1.72 20.39
N THR A 273 -1.40 -2.06 20.01
CA THR A 273 -0.33 -2.40 20.95
C THR A 273 0.07 -1.17 21.77
N TRP A 274 0.22 -0.03 21.09
CA TRP A 274 0.65 1.22 21.69
C TRP A 274 -0.47 1.95 22.44
N ASP A 275 -1.72 1.83 21.97
CA ASP A 275 -2.91 2.32 22.65
C ASP A 275 -4.11 1.37 22.42
N PRO A 276 -4.41 0.48 23.38
CA PRO A 276 -5.55 -0.44 23.28
C PRO A 276 -6.92 0.25 23.15
N TYR A 277 -7.02 1.52 23.55
CA TYR A 277 -8.24 2.34 23.56
C TYR A 277 -8.17 3.51 22.57
N VAL A 278 -7.32 3.39 21.54
CA VAL A 278 -7.21 4.38 20.47
C VAL A 278 -8.60 4.76 19.94
N PRO A 279 -8.93 6.07 19.81
CA PRO A 279 -10.28 6.53 19.47
C PRO A 279 -10.56 6.42 17.96
N LYS A 280 -10.32 5.23 17.41
CA LYS A 280 -10.45 4.83 16.01
C LYS A 280 -11.00 3.40 15.92
N PRO A 281 -11.72 3.04 14.85
CA PRO A 281 -12.32 1.72 14.69
C PRO A 281 -11.28 0.67 14.23
N VAL A 282 -10.16 0.55 14.95
CA VAL A 282 -8.97 -0.20 14.49
C VAL A 282 -9.26 -1.69 14.36
N ARG A 283 -9.92 -2.29 15.35
CA ARG A 283 -10.28 -3.72 15.33
C ARG A 283 -11.24 -4.01 14.20
N PHE A 284 -12.24 -3.15 13.99
CA PHE A 284 -13.13 -3.28 12.85
C PHE A 284 -12.38 -3.21 11.51
N GLN A 285 -11.51 -2.24 11.32
CA GLN A 285 -10.72 -2.11 10.08
C GLN A 285 -9.82 -3.33 9.85
N MET A 286 -9.16 -3.86 10.90
CA MET A 286 -8.40 -5.11 10.81
C MET A 286 -9.30 -6.29 10.41
N ALA A 287 -10.48 -6.42 11.02
CA ALA A 287 -11.42 -7.50 10.73
C ALA A 287 -11.81 -7.51 9.25
N VAL A 288 -12.11 -6.34 8.67
CA VAL A 288 -12.42 -6.19 7.24
C VAL A 288 -11.26 -6.66 6.37
N GLN A 289 -10.01 -6.30 6.72
CA GLN A 289 -8.85 -6.74 5.95
C GLN A 289 -8.63 -8.25 6.02
N TYR A 290 -8.70 -8.84 7.22
CA TYR A 290 -8.58 -10.28 7.39
C TYR A 290 -9.68 -11.05 6.68
N ASP A 291 -10.90 -10.52 6.71
CA ASP A 291 -12.04 -11.14 6.05
C ASP A 291 -11.86 -11.09 4.52
N PHE A 292 -11.83 -9.90 3.93
CA PHE A 292 -12.00 -9.77 2.49
C PHE A 292 -10.71 -9.89 1.69
N ASN A 293 -9.57 -9.49 2.25
CA ASN A 293 -8.33 -9.35 1.49
C ASN A 293 -7.28 -10.40 1.86
N LEU A 294 -7.25 -10.86 3.12
CA LEU A 294 -6.29 -11.87 3.58
C LEU A 294 -6.92 -13.26 3.76
N GLU A 295 -8.25 -13.38 3.58
CA GLU A 295 -9.03 -14.61 3.66
C GLU A 295 -8.93 -15.41 4.99
N ASP A 296 -8.45 -14.80 6.06
CA ASP A 296 -8.40 -15.38 7.41
C ASP A 296 -9.72 -15.14 8.15
N LYS A 297 -10.72 -15.96 7.82
CA LYS A 297 -12.07 -15.88 8.40
C LYS A 297 -12.09 -16.07 9.92
N PRO A 298 -11.36 -17.05 10.51
CA PRO A 298 -11.29 -17.18 11.96
C PRO A 298 -10.76 -15.92 12.65
N LYS A 299 -9.69 -15.32 12.14
CA LYS A 299 -9.13 -14.10 12.74
C LYS A 299 -10.07 -12.90 12.57
N ALA A 300 -10.71 -12.77 11.41
CA ALA A 300 -11.72 -11.74 11.18
C ALA A 300 -12.87 -11.83 12.19
N LEU A 301 -13.38 -13.04 12.46
CA LEU A 301 -14.46 -13.28 13.43
C LEU A 301 -14.06 -12.82 14.85
N GLU A 302 -12.85 -13.14 15.29
CA GLU A 302 -12.30 -12.69 16.58
C GLU A 302 -12.31 -11.15 16.66
N LEU A 303 -11.83 -10.49 15.61
CA LEU A 303 -11.70 -9.02 15.56
C LEU A 303 -13.05 -8.30 15.45
N TYR A 304 -14.03 -8.83 14.71
CA TYR A 304 -15.39 -8.28 14.70
C TYR A 304 -16.04 -8.37 16.09
N LYS A 305 -15.87 -9.48 16.81
CA LYS A 305 -16.35 -9.60 18.20
C LYS A 305 -15.65 -8.59 19.12
N ALA A 306 -14.35 -8.41 18.95
CA ALA A 306 -13.58 -7.44 19.72
C ALA A 306 -14.02 -5.99 19.42
N SER A 307 -14.33 -5.65 18.17
CA SER A 307 -14.79 -4.29 17.83
C SER A 307 -16.14 -3.96 18.48
N LEU A 308 -17.07 -4.93 18.60
CA LEU A 308 -18.33 -4.72 19.34
C LEU A 308 -18.11 -4.37 20.82
N LYS A 309 -17.03 -4.90 21.42
CA LYS A 309 -16.69 -4.65 22.82
C LYS A 309 -15.97 -3.32 23.04
N PHE A 310 -14.99 -3.01 22.20
CA PHE A 310 -14.06 -1.90 22.43
C PHE A 310 -14.37 -0.66 21.58
N GLU A 311 -15.14 -0.80 20.50
CA GLU A 311 -15.44 0.26 19.54
C GLU A 311 -16.97 0.45 19.34
N PRO A 312 -17.81 0.43 20.41
CA PRO A 312 -19.27 0.42 20.26
C PRO A 312 -19.86 1.73 19.73
N PHE A 313 -19.07 2.81 19.70
CA PHE A 313 -19.51 4.15 19.31
C PHE A 313 -19.67 4.33 17.79
N TYR A 314 -19.19 3.38 16.98
CA TYR A 314 -19.34 3.40 15.52
C TYR A 314 -20.57 2.58 15.12
N SER A 315 -21.76 3.18 15.18
CA SER A 315 -23.05 2.50 14.97
C SER A 315 -23.14 1.68 13.68
N ASP A 316 -22.62 2.21 12.57
CA ASP A 316 -22.60 1.51 11.28
C ASP A 316 -21.69 0.29 11.32
N ASN A 317 -20.50 0.42 11.92
CA ASN A 317 -19.56 -0.68 12.09
C ASN A 317 -20.14 -1.75 13.03
N VAL A 318 -20.85 -1.35 14.09
CA VAL A 318 -21.53 -2.27 15.02
C VAL A 318 -22.59 -3.08 14.31
N ARG A 319 -23.46 -2.43 13.52
CA ARG A 319 -24.48 -3.10 12.72
C ARG A 319 -23.86 -4.09 11.74
N TYR A 320 -22.83 -3.65 11.01
CA TYR A 320 -22.12 -4.49 10.06
C TYR A 320 -21.44 -5.70 10.73
N ALA A 321 -20.73 -5.47 11.84
CA ALA A 321 -20.00 -6.51 12.56
C ALA A 321 -20.94 -7.60 13.09
N LYS A 322 -22.11 -7.23 13.64
CA LYS A 322 -23.12 -8.21 14.10
C LYS A 322 -23.56 -9.14 12.97
N GLN A 323 -24.01 -8.56 11.86
CA GLN A 323 -24.42 -9.33 10.68
C GLN A 323 -23.27 -10.23 10.20
N ARG A 324 -22.05 -9.69 10.12
CA ARG A 324 -20.92 -10.42 9.59
C ARG A 324 -20.45 -11.54 10.52
N ILE A 325 -20.58 -11.40 11.83
CA ILE A 325 -20.32 -12.45 12.82
C ILE A 325 -21.23 -13.65 12.55
N ASP A 326 -22.54 -13.45 12.40
CA ASP A 326 -23.51 -14.53 12.14
C ASP A 326 -23.15 -15.29 10.84
N GLU A 327 -22.82 -14.56 9.78
CA GLU A 327 -22.40 -15.13 8.49
C GLU A 327 -21.11 -15.96 8.60
N LEU A 328 -20.10 -15.44 9.31
CA LEU A 328 -18.82 -16.11 9.48
C LEU A 328 -18.94 -17.35 10.38
N GLU A 329 -19.71 -17.28 11.46
CA GLU A 329 -19.98 -18.42 12.35
C GLU A 329 -20.70 -19.54 11.61
N TYR A 330 -21.72 -19.21 10.84
CA TYR A 330 -22.40 -20.17 9.97
C TYR A 330 -21.40 -20.84 9.01
N ARG A 331 -20.64 -20.05 8.25
CA ARG A 331 -19.65 -20.58 7.30
C ARG A 331 -18.61 -21.47 7.96
N LEU A 332 -18.06 -21.07 9.10
CA LEU A 332 -17.03 -21.85 9.81
C LEU A 332 -17.57 -23.15 10.41
N LYS A 333 -18.84 -23.16 10.83
CA LYS A 333 -19.51 -24.36 11.35
C LYS A 333 -19.80 -25.39 10.25
N TYR A 334 -20.26 -24.94 9.08
CA TYR A 334 -20.76 -25.83 8.02
C TYR A 334 -19.75 -26.13 6.89
N ARG A 335 -18.66 -25.39 6.73
CA ARG A 335 -17.63 -25.63 5.70
C ARG A 335 -16.84 -26.94 5.89
N LYS A 336 -16.87 -27.57 7.07
CA LYS A 336 -16.14 -28.82 7.36
C LYS A 336 -16.73 -30.08 6.71
N SER A 337 -17.86 -29.98 6.02
CA SER A 337 -18.46 -31.10 5.27
C SER A 337 -18.23 -30.92 3.76
N PRO A 338 -17.24 -31.58 3.13
CA PRO A 338 -16.96 -31.43 1.70
C PRO A 338 -18.11 -31.84 0.77
N ASN A 339 -19.10 -32.57 1.28
CA ASN A 339 -20.21 -33.16 0.52
C ASN A 339 -21.61 -32.71 0.96
N GLN A 340 -21.74 -31.69 1.82
CA GLN A 340 -23.05 -31.09 2.09
C GLN A 340 -23.15 -29.81 1.28
N GLU A 341 -23.93 -29.87 0.18
CA GLU A 341 -24.48 -28.67 -0.43
C GLU A 341 -25.06 -27.81 0.68
N ALA A 342 -24.61 -26.56 0.78
CA ALA A 342 -25.12 -25.64 1.78
C ALA A 342 -26.66 -25.63 1.70
N PRO A 343 -27.38 -25.70 2.83
CA PRO A 343 -28.82 -25.51 2.84
C PRO A 343 -29.15 -24.26 2.00
N VAL A 344 -29.96 -24.42 0.96
CA VAL A 344 -30.27 -23.38 -0.04
C VAL A 344 -30.98 -22.17 0.59
N GLU A 345 -31.42 -22.28 1.85
CA GLU A 345 -31.95 -21.18 2.62
C GLU A 345 -30.85 -20.46 3.39
N ALA A 346 -30.15 -19.57 2.68
CA ALA A 346 -29.49 -18.45 3.35
C ALA A 346 -30.55 -17.66 4.15
N PRO A 347 -30.19 -17.10 5.33
CA PRO A 347 -31.13 -16.27 6.08
C PRO A 347 -31.58 -15.11 5.19
N LYS A 348 -32.88 -15.09 4.85
CA LYS A 348 -33.49 -13.97 4.14
C LYS A 348 -33.25 -12.71 4.95
N GLN A 349 -32.48 -11.77 4.40
CA GLN A 349 -32.25 -10.42 4.96
C GLN A 349 -33.52 -9.54 4.98
N GLU A 350 -34.71 -10.15 4.94
CA GLU A 350 -35.97 -9.49 4.60
C GLU A 350 -36.71 -8.92 5.83
N GLU A 351 -36.20 -9.14 7.05
CA GLU A 351 -36.89 -8.74 8.29
C GLU A 351 -36.24 -7.60 9.10
N LEU A 352 -35.15 -6.98 8.61
CA LEU A 352 -34.51 -5.82 9.26
C LEU A 352 -34.95 -4.46 8.69
N ARG A 353 -36.14 -4.40 8.08
CA ARG A 353 -36.91 -3.17 7.84
C ARG A 353 -38.12 -3.12 8.77
N GLN A 354 -37.91 -3.15 10.08
CA GLN A 354 -38.93 -2.68 11.02
C GLN A 354 -38.81 -1.16 11.15
N GLU A 355 -39.71 -0.49 10.42
CA GLU A 355 -40.34 0.80 10.71
C GLU A 355 -39.57 1.75 11.64
N ALA A 356 -38.81 2.67 11.05
CA ALA A 356 -38.58 3.95 11.69
C ALA A 356 -39.94 4.68 11.76
N PRO A 357 -40.32 5.25 12.92
CA PRO A 357 -41.56 6.01 13.02
C PRO A 357 -41.47 7.19 12.07
N VAL A 358 -42.47 7.30 11.19
CA VAL A 358 -42.68 8.47 10.34
C VAL A 358 -42.98 9.64 11.28
N GLU A 359 -41.99 10.50 11.51
CA GLU A 359 -42.23 11.81 12.13
C GLU A 359 -43.24 12.56 11.25
N THR A 360 -44.43 12.74 11.80
CA THR A 360 -45.49 13.53 11.19
C THR A 360 -45.02 14.99 11.21
N PRO A 361 -45.11 15.75 10.10
CA PRO A 361 -44.75 17.15 10.10
C PRO A 361 -45.63 17.90 11.10
N LYS A 362 -45.02 18.57 12.08
CA LYS A 362 -45.73 19.59 12.88
C LYS A 362 -46.28 20.62 11.92
N GLN A 363 -47.61 20.70 11.85
CA GLN A 363 -48.29 21.84 11.22
C GLN A 363 -47.90 23.09 12.00
N GLU A 364 -47.25 24.04 11.32
CA GLU A 364 -47.05 25.39 11.83
C GLU A 364 -48.43 26.06 11.95
N GLU A 365 -48.80 26.44 13.18
CA GLU A 365 -49.92 27.34 13.43
C GLU A 365 -49.63 28.69 12.75
N PRO A 366 -50.59 29.26 11.99
CA PRO A 366 -50.48 30.62 11.52
C PRO A 366 -50.58 31.58 12.71
N ALA A 367 -49.60 32.46 12.84
CA ALA A 367 -49.65 33.57 13.77
C ALA A 367 -50.82 34.49 13.40
N GLU A 368 -51.90 34.43 14.18
CA GLU A 368 -52.89 35.51 14.25
C GLU A 368 -52.27 36.68 15.02
N GLY A 369 -52.33 37.86 14.41
CA GLY A 369 -51.69 39.06 14.92
C GLY A 369 -52.40 39.71 16.10
N LEU A 370 -51.63 40.56 16.80
CA LEU A 370 -52.01 41.87 17.33
C LEU A 370 -50.75 42.71 17.55
#